data_AF-A0A2X0SR06-F1
#
_entry.id   AF-A0A2X0SR06-F1
#
_cell.length_a   1.000
_cell.length_b   1.000
_cell.length_c   1.000
_cell.angle_alpha   90.00
_cell.angle_beta   90.00
_cell.angle_gamma   90.00
#
_symmetry.space_group_name_H-M   'P 1'
#
loop_
_entity.id
_entity.type
_entity.pdbx_description
1 polymer ?
#
loop_
_entity_poly.entity_id
_entity_poly.type
_entity_poly.pdbx_seq_one_letter_code
_entity_poly.pdbx_strand_id
1 'polypeptide(L)'
;MYPLIEAIEKDVSQLLNKQDKDDWEGWKRVFAYEYLYDVAFNRGVRQERQRRKTQHKALTAFDIISSEDVSELSNELGISEDKLTYAVMEVISKRKNGGMA
;
A
#
# COMPACT_ATOMS: atom_id res chain seq x y z
N MET A 1 50.37 4.15 47.42
CA MET A 1 50.72 3.76 46.04
C MET A 1 49.39 3.51 45.32
N TYR A 2 48.84 4.30 44.40
CA TYR A 2 49.04 5.69 43.94
C TYR A 2 47.62 6.28 43.76
N PRO A 3 47.12 7.13 44.68
CA PRO A 3 45.72 7.57 44.70
C PRO A 3 45.27 8.36 43.45
N LEU A 4 46.23 8.93 42.69
CA LEU A 4 45.94 9.59 41.41
C LEU A 4 45.53 8.60 40.30
N ILE A 5 46.13 7.40 40.28
CA ILE A 5 45.85 6.41 39.23
C ILE A 5 44.43 5.85 39.43
N GLU A 6 44.06 5.57 40.68
CA GLU A 6 42.72 5.09 41.03
C GLU A 6 41.62 6.13 40.73
N ALA A 7 41.91 7.43 40.94
CA ALA A 7 41.01 8.51 40.56
C ALA A 7 40.83 8.60 39.03
N ILE A 8 41.92 8.48 38.26
CA ILE A 8 41.88 8.50 36.80
C ILE A 8 41.10 7.30 36.24
N GLU A 9 41.35 6.08 36.75
CA GLU A 9 40.63 4.88 36.31
C GLU A 9 39.13 4.96 36.57
N LYS A 10 38.74 5.55 37.71
CA LYS A 10 37.34 5.76 38.06
C LYS A 10 36.65 6.77 37.14
N ASP A 11 37.30 7.88 36.84
CA ASP A 11 36.74 8.91 35.95
C ASP A 11 36.61 8.41 34.51
N VAL A 12 37.63 7.70 34.00
CA VAL A 12 37.59 7.07 32.68
C VAL A 12 36.46 6.03 32.59
N SER A 13 36.29 5.21 33.63
CA SER A 13 35.20 4.23 33.69
C SER A 13 33.81 4.88 33.73
N GLN A 14 33.65 6.02 34.39
CA GLN A 14 32.38 6.75 34.42
C GLN A 14 32.04 7.42 33.09
N LEU A 15 33.04 7.93 32.37
CA LEU A 15 32.84 8.51 31.03
C LEU A 15 32.40 7.46 30.01
N LEU A 16 33.11 6.31 29.96
CA LEU A 16 32.76 5.21 29.07
C LEU A 16 31.33 4.69 29.31
N ASN A 17 30.94 4.51 30.57
CA ASN A 17 29.61 4.01 30.92
C ASN A 17 28.47 5.00 30.62
N LYS A 18 28.74 6.32 30.62
CA LYS A 18 27.75 7.33 30.25
C LYS A 18 27.56 7.43 28.73
N GLN A 19 28.64 7.28 27.98
CA GLN A 19 28.63 7.44 26.53
C GLN A 19 27.79 6.35 25.84
N ASP A 20 27.89 5.10 26.28
CA ASP A 20 27.21 3.98 25.62
C ASP A 20 25.66 4.01 25.69
N LYS A 21 25.07 4.52 26.79
CA LYS A 21 23.61 4.49 26.96
C LYS A 21 22.90 5.64 26.26
N ASP A 22 23.40 6.86 26.44
CA ASP A 22 22.79 8.07 25.89
C ASP A 22 22.96 8.10 24.36
N ASP A 23 24.12 7.65 23.86
CA ASP A 23 24.36 7.53 22.41
C ASP A 23 23.45 6.45 21.81
N TRP A 24 23.31 5.30 22.44
CA TRP A 24 22.44 4.22 21.95
C TRP A 24 20.97 4.63 21.89
N GLU A 25 20.47 5.41 22.85
CA GLU A 25 19.12 5.94 22.82
C GLU A 25 18.92 7.00 21.73
N GLY A 26 19.93 7.85 21.50
CA GLY A 26 20.01 8.75 20.36
C GLY A 26 19.94 8.03 19.02
N TRP A 27 20.77 6.99 18.83
CA TRP A 27 20.78 6.17 17.62
C TRP A 27 19.46 5.45 17.37
N LYS A 28 18.85 4.85 18.41
CA LYS A 28 17.51 4.24 18.30
C LYS A 28 16.46 5.24 17.83
N ARG A 29 16.54 6.49 18.29
CA ARG A 29 15.64 7.57 17.87
C ARG A 29 15.85 7.92 16.39
N VAL A 30 17.09 8.04 15.93
CA VAL A 30 17.42 8.31 14.52
C VAL A 30 16.88 7.22 13.61
N PHE A 31 17.14 5.95 13.93
CA PHE A 31 16.62 4.81 13.15
C PHE A 31 15.09 4.74 13.14
N ALA A 32 14.42 5.07 14.24
CA ALA A 32 12.97 5.11 14.29
C ALA A 32 12.39 6.17 13.33
N TYR A 33 13.01 7.35 13.25
CA TYR A 33 12.57 8.40 12.32
C TYR A 33 12.82 8.02 10.85
N GLU A 34 13.96 7.43 10.53
CA GLU A 34 14.27 6.93 9.19
C GLU A 34 13.24 5.88 8.74
N TYR A 35 12.96 4.90 9.60
CA TYR A 35 11.95 3.88 9.31
C TYR A 35 10.54 4.48 9.14
N LEU A 36 10.16 5.43 10.00
CA LEU A 36 8.86 6.08 9.91
C LEU A 36 8.72 6.89 8.61
N TYR A 37 9.80 7.56 8.19
CA TYR A 37 9.87 8.28 6.92
C TYR A 37 9.72 7.32 5.74
N ASP A 38 10.47 6.21 5.71
CA ASP A 38 10.39 5.22 4.65
C ASP A 38 9.00 4.60 4.54
N VAL A 39 8.38 4.24 5.67
CA VAL A 39 7.02 3.70 5.70
C VAL A 39 6.01 4.72 5.17
N ALA A 40 6.11 5.98 5.59
CA ALA A 40 5.22 7.05 5.15
C ALA A 40 5.38 7.35 3.65
N PHE A 41 6.62 7.46 3.18
CA PHE A 41 6.94 7.70 1.77
C PHE A 41 6.46 6.55 0.89
N ASN A 42 6.74 5.30 1.27
CA ASN A 42 6.29 4.13 0.52
C ASN A 42 4.76 3.99 0.50
N ARG A 43 4.07 4.36 1.59
CA ARG A 43 2.60 4.46 1.60
C ARG A 43 2.10 5.52 0.62
N GLY A 44 2.73 6.69 0.57
CA GLY A 44 2.43 7.74 -0.40
C GLY A 44 2.62 7.28 -1.84
N VAL A 45 3.76 6.64 -2.15
CA VAL A 45 4.03 6.07 -3.47
C VAL A 45 2.99 5.02 -3.86
N ARG A 46 2.58 4.15 -2.92
CA ARG A 46 1.52 3.15 -3.17
C ARG A 46 0.19 3.82 -3.47
N GLN A 47 -0.21 4.83 -2.70
CA GLN A 47 -1.44 5.58 -2.93
C GLN A 47 -1.42 6.26 -4.31
N GLU A 48 -0.32 6.91 -4.68
CA GLU A 48 -0.17 7.57 -5.97
C GLU A 48 -0.21 6.56 -7.13
N ARG A 49 0.41 5.39 -6.99
CA ARG A 49 0.30 4.29 -7.98
C ARG A 49 -1.14 3.82 -8.14
N GLN A 50 -1.89 3.65 -7.06
CA GLN A 50 -3.31 3.27 -7.12
C GLN A 50 -4.16 4.36 -7.77
N ARG A 51 -3.94 5.63 -7.40
CA ARG A 51 -4.61 6.79 -8.01
C ARG A 51 -4.43 6.80 -9.53
N ARG A 52 -3.19 6.62 -10.01
CA ARG A 52 -2.90 6.56 -11.46
C ARG A 52 -3.56 5.37 -12.15
N LYS A 53 -3.60 4.19 -11.51
CA LYS A 53 -4.31 3.02 -12.05
C LYS A 53 -5.80 3.29 -12.20
N THR A 54 -6.44 3.95 -11.24
CA THR A 54 -7.86 4.30 -11.32
C THR A 54 -8.13 5.39 -12.34
N GLN A 55 -7.31 6.44 -12.39
CA GLN A 55 -7.47 7.53 -13.36
C GLN A 55 -7.26 7.10 -14.81
N HIS A 56 -6.34 6.16 -15.06
CA HIS A 56 -6.06 5.62 -16.39
C HIS A 56 -6.68 4.25 -16.62
N LYS A 57 -7.65 3.83 -15.79
CA LYS A 57 -8.41 2.61 -16.09
C LYS A 57 -9.26 2.91 -17.33
N ALA A 58 -8.80 2.45 -18.49
CA ALA A 58 -9.59 2.46 -19.70
C ALA A 58 -10.89 1.70 -19.40
N LEU A 59 -12.02 2.44 -19.37
CA LEU A 59 -13.33 1.83 -19.24
C LEU A 59 -13.53 0.96 -20.48
N THR A 60 -13.77 -0.33 -20.27
CA THR A 60 -14.13 -1.23 -21.37
C THR A 60 -15.58 -0.96 -21.76
N ALA A 61 -15.98 -1.26 -23.00
CA ALA A 61 -17.38 -1.12 -23.42
C ALA A 61 -18.34 -1.82 -22.45
N PHE A 62 -17.92 -2.96 -21.88
CA PHE A 62 -18.68 -3.69 -20.87
C PHE A 62 -18.74 -3.03 -19.48
N ASP A 63 -17.81 -2.13 -19.14
CA ASP A 63 -17.93 -1.29 -17.94
C ASP A 63 -18.93 -0.13 -18.14
N ILE A 64 -19.29 0.16 -19.40
CA ILE A 64 -20.15 1.28 -19.80
C ILE A 64 -21.60 0.83 -20.08
N ILE A 65 -21.80 -0.43 -20.51
CA ILE A 65 -23.13 -1.01 -20.75
C ILE A 65 -24.02 -0.82 -19.52
N SER A 66 -25.09 -0.07 -19.71
CA SER A 66 -26.15 0.19 -18.75
C SER A 66 -27.30 -0.80 -18.91
N SER A 67 -28.26 -0.79 -17.99
CA SER A 67 -29.50 -1.58 -18.13
C SER A 67 -30.32 -1.17 -19.35
N GLU A 68 -30.26 0.10 -19.74
CA GLU A 68 -30.98 0.61 -20.92
C GLU A 68 -30.43 -0.02 -22.20
N ASP A 69 -29.10 -0.05 -22.33
CA ASP A 69 -28.44 -0.67 -23.49
C ASP A 69 -28.81 -2.16 -23.61
N VAL A 70 -28.97 -2.87 -22.47
CA VAL A 70 -29.39 -4.26 -22.45
C VAL A 70 -30.86 -4.41 -22.87
N SER A 71 -31.74 -3.53 -22.41
CA SER A 71 -33.16 -3.51 -22.80
C SER A 71 -33.34 -3.23 -24.29
N GLU A 72 -32.65 -2.22 -24.83
CA GLU A 72 -32.65 -1.91 -26.26
C GLU A 72 -32.18 -3.12 -27.09
N LEU A 73 -31.03 -3.71 -26.74
CA LEU A 73 -30.52 -4.91 -27.41
C LEU A 73 -31.47 -6.11 -27.29
N SER A 74 -32.13 -6.28 -26.15
CA SER A 74 -33.09 -7.35 -25.94
C SER A 74 -34.27 -7.23 -26.90
N ASN A 75 -34.77 -6.01 -27.08
CA ASN A 75 -35.87 -5.70 -27.97
C ASN A 75 -35.47 -5.86 -29.44
N GLU A 76 -34.29 -5.39 -29.83
CA GLU A 76 -33.77 -5.54 -31.19
C GLU A 76 -33.53 -7.00 -31.58
N LEU A 77 -33.03 -7.81 -30.65
CA LEU A 77 -32.70 -9.22 -30.89
C LEU A 77 -33.91 -10.16 -30.68
N GLY A 78 -35.01 -9.66 -30.12
CA GLY A 78 -36.18 -10.47 -29.75
C GLY A 78 -35.87 -11.54 -28.69
N ILE A 79 -34.88 -11.27 -27.82
CA ILE A 79 -34.47 -12.16 -26.72
C ILE A 79 -35.14 -11.65 -25.44
N SER A 80 -35.29 -12.52 -24.43
CA SER A 80 -35.75 -12.08 -23.10
C SER A 80 -34.66 -11.28 -22.37
N GLU A 81 -35.03 -10.12 -21.83
CA GLU A 81 -34.14 -9.18 -21.15
C GLU A 81 -33.39 -9.84 -19.98
N ASP A 82 -34.06 -10.68 -19.19
CA ASP A 82 -33.45 -11.40 -18.07
C ASP A 82 -32.30 -12.32 -18.50
N LYS A 83 -32.48 -13.05 -19.61
CA LYS A 83 -31.43 -13.95 -20.14
C LYS A 83 -30.25 -13.16 -20.68
N LEU A 84 -30.52 -12.04 -21.36
CA LEU A 84 -29.46 -11.19 -21.90
C LEU A 84 -28.67 -10.52 -20.77
N THR A 85 -29.38 -10.00 -19.77
CA THR A 85 -28.78 -9.40 -18.56
C THR A 85 -27.88 -10.41 -17.84
N TYR A 86 -28.36 -11.63 -17.62
CA TYR A 86 -27.56 -12.69 -17.00
C TYR A 86 -26.30 -13.03 -17.81
N ALA A 87 -26.43 -13.19 -19.12
CA ALA A 87 -25.30 -13.49 -20.00
C ALA A 87 -24.25 -12.36 -20.00
N VAL A 88 -24.70 -11.10 -20.04
CA VAL A 88 -23.81 -9.93 -19.94
C VAL A 88 -23.09 -9.91 -18.59
N MET A 89 -23.80 -10.12 -17.48
CA MET A 89 -23.19 -10.19 -16.14
C MET A 89 -22.17 -11.33 -16.02
N GLU A 90 -22.46 -12.50 -16.61
CA GLU A 90 -21.55 -13.64 -16.61
C GLU A 90 -20.26 -13.32 -17.38
N VAL A 91 -20.37 -12.71 -18.56
CA VAL A 91 -19.22 -12.30 -19.38
C VAL A 91 -18.37 -11.24 -18.66
N ILE A 92 -19.00 -10.23 -18.04
CA ILE A 92 -18.33 -9.21 -17.23
C ILE A 92 -17.56 -9.88 -16.08
N SER A 93 -18.22 -10.77 -15.35
CA SER A 93 -17.64 -11.47 -14.20
C SER A 93 -16.44 -12.33 -14.60
N LYS A 94 -16.56 -13.11 -15.68
CA LYS A 94 -15.45 -13.92 -16.22
C LYS A 94 -14.27 -13.05 -16.62
N ARG A 95 -14.49 -11.92 -17.30
CA ARG A 95 -13.39 -11.01 -17.67
C ARG A 95 -12.72 -10.39 -16.46
N LYS A 96 -13.50 -9.98 -15.44
CA LYS A 96 -12.97 -9.42 -14.19
C LYS A 96 -12.13 -10.43 -13.42
N ASN A 97 -12.47 -11.72 -13.51
CA ASN A 97 -11.77 -12.81 -12.83
C ASN A 97 -10.68 -13.48 -13.71
N GLY A 98 -10.36 -12.93 -14.89
CA GLY A 98 -9.31 -13.47 -15.76
C GLY A 98 -9.66 -14.77 -16.48
N GLY A 99 -10.95 -15.06 -16.68
CA GLY A 99 -11.46 -16.24 -17.39
C GLY A 99 -11.68 -17.47 -16.49
N MET A 100 -11.49 -17.34 -15.18
CA MET A 100 -11.89 -18.38 -14.23
C MET A 100 -13.41 -18.32 -14.05
N ALA A 101 -14.08 -19.40 -14.46
CA ALA A 101 -15.50 -19.63 -14.25
C ALA A 101 -15.76 -20.10 -12.81
#